data_AF-A0A2T4UN80-F1
#
_entry.id   AF-A0A2T4UN80-F1
#
_cell.length_a   1.000
_cell.length_b   1.000
_cell.length_c   1.000
_cell.angle_alpha   90.00
_cell.angle_beta   90.00
_cell.angle_gamma   90.00
#
_symmetry.space_group_name_H-M   'P 1'
#
loop_
_entity.id
_entity.type
_entity.pdbx_description
1 polymer ?
#
loop_
_entity_poly.entity_id
_entity_poly.type
_entity_poly.pdbx_seq_one_letter_code
_entity_poly.pdbx_strand_id
1 'polypeptide(L)'
;MALLGAGLPVAAAIYPAARSGDRHGHHARREVAALAAYSAWVLASSRADRDRAARLLAAGWASHAAFDALHDGGGHSLIPAWYPALCAGYDVVIAAGLLQRRA
;
A
#
# COMPACT_ATOMS: atom_id res chain seq x y z
N MET A 1 12.01 10.83 -1.84
CA MET A 1 11.71 9.75 -0.89
C MET A 1 10.46 10.03 -0.09
N ALA A 2 10.32 11.18 0.58
CA ALA A 2 9.14 11.50 1.40
C ALA A 2 7.79 11.38 0.66
N LEU A 3 7.66 11.93 -0.56
CA LEU A 3 6.43 11.82 -1.36
C LEU A 3 6.11 10.37 -1.76
N LEU A 4 7.12 9.60 -2.18
CA LEU A 4 6.97 8.18 -2.48
C LEU A 4 6.70 7.34 -1.23
N GLY A 5 7.13 7.79 -0.04
CA GLY A 5 6.77 7.17 1.23
C GLY A 5 5.32 7.48 1.62
N ALA A 6 4.90 8.74 1.51
CA ALA A 6 3.54 9.17 1.84
C ALA A 6 2.47 8.55 0.90
N GLY A 7 2.84 8.17 -0.32
CA GLY A 7 1.94 7.47 -1.22
C GLY A 7 1.45 6.11 -0.69
N LEU A 8 2.25 5.41 0.12
CA LEU A 8 1.92 4.09 0.66
C LEU A 8 0.69 4.11 1.61
N PRO A 9 0.64 4.95 2.67
CA PRO A 9 -0.54 5.02 3.53
C PRO A 9 -1.73 5.63 2.80
N VAL A 10 -1.51 6.52 1.82
CA VAL A 10 -2.60 7.04 0.98
C VAL A 10 -3.23 5.93 0.16
N ALA A 11 -2.43 5.09 -0.50
CA ALA A 11 -2.92 3.92 -1.24
C ALA A 11 -3.69 2.95 -0.33
N ALA A 12 -3.12 2.64 0.84
CA ALA A 12 -3.75 1.75 1.81
C ALA A 12 -5.07 2.30 2.41
N ALA A 13 -5.29 3.62 2.35
CA ALA A 13 -6.52 4.26 2.81
C ALA A 13 -7.67 4.19 1.79
N ILE A 14 -7.41 3.83 0.53
CA ILE A 14 -8.42 3.85 -0.53
C ILE A 14 -9.52 2.82 -0.27
N TYR A 15 -9.17 1.58 0.04
CA TYR A 15 -10.14 0.53 0.36
C TYR A 15 -11.04 0.85 1.57
N PRO A 16 -10.50 1.23 2.74
CA PRO A 16 -11.36 1.55 3.88
C PRO A 16 -12.20 2.81 3.64
N ALA A 17 -11.71 3.78 2.85
CA ALA A 17 -12.48 4.97 2.49
C ALA A 17 -13.61 4.68 1.48
N ALA A 18 -13.39 3.76 0.55
CA ALA A 18 -14.36 3.38 -0.47
C ALA A 18 -15.37 2.30 0.00
N ARG A 19 -15.30 1.88 1.26
CA ARG A 19 -16.19 0.89 1.84
C ARG A 19 -17.52 1.52 2.23
N SER A 20 -18.61 1.05 1.62
CA SER A 20 -19.97 1.60 1.83
C SER A 20 -20.78 0.92 2.92
N GLY A 21 -20.24 -0.14 3.56
CA GLY A 21 -20.99 -1.00 4.48
C GLY A 21 -20.15 -1.57 5.62
N ASP A 22 -20.20 -2.90 5.78
CA ASP A 22 -19.66 -3.68 6.91
C ASP A 22 -18.28 -3.22 7.39
N ARG A 23 -18.27 -2.38 8.44
CA ARG A 23 -17.07 -1.79 9.03
C ARG A 23 -16.38 -2.69 10.07
N HIS A 24 -17.02 -3.79 10.45
CA HIS A 24 -16.53 -4.69 11.51
C HIS A 24 -16.22 -6.10 11.02
N GLY A 25 -16.54 -6.42 9.76
CA GLY A 25 -16.21 -7.66 9.10
C GLY A 25 -14.72 -7.87 8.88
N HIS A 26 -14.38 -9.10 8.49
CA HIS A 26 -13.01 -9.52 8.25
C HIS A 26 -12.29 -8.64 7.21
N HIS A 27 -12.97 -8.27 6.13
CA HIS A 27 -12.39 -7.40 5.08
C HIS A 27 -12.03 -6.01 5.61
N ALA A 28 -12.93 -5.37 6.37
CA ALA A 28 -12.69 -4.05 6.96
C ALA A 28 -11.53 -4.08 7.96
N ARG A 29 -11.45 -5.10 8.82
CA ARG A 29 -10.32 -5.25 9.75
C ARG A 29 -9.00 -5.44 9.00
N ARG A 30 -8.99 -6.22 7.91
CA ARG A 30 -7.81 -6.44 7.07
C ARG A 30 -7.32 -5.15 6.43
N GLU A 31 -8.23 -4.32 5.93
CA GLU A 31 -7.93 -3.00 5.35
C GLU A 31 -7.38 -2.01 6.37
N VAL A 32 -8.01 -1.91 7.54
CA VAL A 32 -7.55 -1.04 8.63
C VAL A 32 -6.19 -1.51 9.15
N ALA A 33 -5.99 -2.81 9.30
CA ALA A 33 -4.71 -3.39 9.69
C ALA A 33 -3.62 -3.10 8.65
N ALA A 34 -3.93 -3.20 7.36
CA ALA A 34 -3.02 -2.85 6.28
C ALA A 34 -2.64 -1.36 6.34
N LEU A 35 -3.61 -0.45 6.45
CA LEU A 35 -3.35 0.98 6.60
C LEU A 35 -2.45 1.29 7.79
N ALA A 36 -2.72 0.70 8.96
CA ALA A 36 -1.89 0.87 10.14
C ALA A 36 -0.47 0.33 9.91
N ALA A 37 -0.33 -0.86 9.32
CA ALA A 37 0.95 -1.48 9.03
C ALA A 37 1.79 -0.65 8.05
N TYR A 38 1.21 -0.18 6.94
CA TYR A 38 1.92 0.64 5.96
C TYR A 38 2.27 2.03 6.50
N SER A 39 1.42 2.62 7.33
CA SER A 39 1.74 3.87 8.04
C SER A 39 2.93 3.69 8.97
N ALA A 40 2.93 2.62 9.79
CA ALA A 40 4.05 2.29 10.67
C ALA A 40 5.33 1.98 9.88
N TRP A 41 5.21 1.30 8.74
CA TRP A 41 6.33 0.98 7.85
C TRP A 41 7.03 2.24 7.32
N VAL A 42 6.25 3.23 6.89
CA VAL A 42 6.79 4.53 6.42
C VAL A 42 7.44 5.31 7.56
N LEU A 43 6.83 5.31 8.76
CA LEU A 43 7.44 5.91 9.96
C LEU A 43 8.72 5.22 10.41
N ALA A 44 8.85 3.91 10.21
CA ALA A 44 10.09 3.19 10.47
C ALA A 44 11.15 3.55 9.43
N SER A 45 10.74 3.63 8.15
CA SER A 45 11.62 3.97 7.03
C SER A 45 12.19 5.38 7.13
N SER A 46 11.45 6.34 7.69
CA SER A 46 11.90 7.73 7.84
C SER A 46 13.04 7.92 8.86
N ARG A 47 13.27 6.92 9.72
CA ARG A 47 14.36 6.92 10.71
C ARG A 47 15.64 6.24 10.22
N ALA A 48 15.63 5.69 9.00
CA ALA A 48 16.78 4.99 8.42
C ALA A 48 17.64 5.95 7.57
N ASP A 49 18.89 5.54 7.30
CA ASP A 49 19.71 6.19 6.28
C ASP A 49 19.07 6.11 4.88
N ARG A 50 19.57 6.87 3.92
CA ARG A 50 18.95 7.02 2.59
C ARG A 50 18.80 5.69 1.86
N ASP A 51 19.82 4.83 1.89
CA ASP A 51 19.82 3.58 1.14
C ASP A 51 18.91 2.54 1.78
N ARG A 52 18.94 2.46 3.10
CA ARG A 52 18.05 1.60 3.88
C ARG A 52 16.60 2.09 3.81
N ALA A 53 16.35 3.39 3.87
CA ALA A 53 15.02 3.97 3.69
C ALA A 53 14.46 3.62 2.31
N ALA A 54 15.28 3.75 1.26
CA ALA A 54 14.86 3.36 -0.07
C ALA A 54 14.56 1.85 -0.15
N ARG A 55 15.37 0.97 0.49
CA ARG A 55 15.15 -0.50 0.63
C ARG A 55 13.81 -0.81 1.24
N LEU A 56 13.55 -0.22 2.39
CA LEU A 56 12.32 -0.40 3.13
C LEU A 56 11.11 0.10 2.34
N LEU A 57 11.19 1.29 1.73
CA LEU A 57 10.10 1.81 0.92
C LEU A 57 9.79 0.93 -0.29
N ALA A 58 10.81 0.44 -1.01
CA ALA A 58 10.56 -0.48 -2.14
C ALA A 58 9.91 -1.79 -1.68
N ALA A 59 10.32 -2.35 -0.54
CA ALA A 59 9.67 -3.51 0.04
C ALA A 59 8.22 -3.22 0.47
N GLY A 60 7.97 -2.01 0.99
CA GLY A 60 6.62 -1.52 1.31
C GLY A 60 5.73 -1.49 0.08
N TRP A 61 6.19 -0.87 -1.02
CA TRP A 61 5.46 -0.83 -2.30
C TRP A 61 5.25 -2.23 -2.88
N ALA A 62 6.28 -3.09 -2.91
CA ALA A 62 6.13 -4.46 -3.41
C ALA A 62 5.13 -5.30 -2.59
N SER A 63 5.11 -5.12 -1.27
CA SER A 63 4.13 -5.80 -0.41
C SER A 63 2.72 -5.23 -0.57
N HIS A 64 2.55 -3.94 -0.84
CA HIS A 64 1.25 -3.35 -1.19
C HIS A 64 0.75 -3.89 -2.53
N ALA A 65 1.62 -4.05 -3.52
CA ALA A 65 1.26 -4.69 -4.79
C ALA A 65 0.71 -6.12 -4.58
N ALA A 66 1.34 -6.88 -3.68
CA ALA A 66 0.85 -8.21 -3.31
C ALA A 66 -0.49 -8.15 -2.57
N PHE A 67 -0.68 -7.16 -1.69
CA PHE A 67 -1.96 -6.92 -1.02
C PHE A 67 -3.07 -6.65 -2.04
N ASP A 68 -2.83 -5.78 -3.02
CA ASP A 68 -3.76 -5.44 -4.09
C ASP A 68 -4.09 -6.63 -4.99
N ALA A 69 -3.07 -7.40 -5.41
CA ALA A 69 -3.28 -8.59 -6.23
C ALA A 69 -4.11 -9.68 -5.52
N LEU A 70 -4.07 -9.71 -4.19
CA LEU A 70 -4.83 -10.64 -3.34
C LEU A 70 -6.08 -9.98 -2.73
N HIS A 71 -6.38 -8.74 -3.12
CA HIS A 71 -7.52 -8.01 -2.59
C HIS A 71 -8.80 -8.47 -3.25
N ASP A 72 -9.64 -9.15 -2.47
CA ASP A 72 -11.04 -9.35 -2.80
C ASP A 72 -11.86 -8.34 -1.99
N GLY A 73 -12.45 -7.37 -2.69
CA GLY A 73 -13.22 -6.28 -2.09
C GLY A 73 -14.52 -6.74 -1.42
N GLY A 74 -14.98 -7.96 -1.74
CA GLY A 74 -16.28 -8.49 -1.35
C GLY A 74 -17.44 -7.65 -1.89
N GLY A 75 -18.68 -7.99 -1.51
CA GLY A 75 -19.91 -7.32 -2.00
C GLY A 75 -20.15 -5.88 -1.51
N HIS A 76 -19.22 -5.29 -0.76
CA HIS A 76 -19.40 -3.98 -0.09
C HIS A 76 -18.30 -2.96 -0.42
N SER A 77 -17.49 -3.22 -1.45
CA SER A 77 -16.53 -2.26 -1.99
C SER A 77 -17.15 -1.46 -3.13
N LEU A 78 -16.96 -0.13 -3.14
CA LEU A 78 -17.35 0.73 -4.26
C LEU A 78 -16.31 0.73 -5.40
N ILE A 79 -15.23 -0.04 -5.25
CA ILE A 79 -14.10 -0.04 -6.17
C ILE A 79 -14.34 -1.03 -7.32
N PRO A 80 -14.13 -0.63 -8.59
CA PRO A 80 -14.22 -1.54 -9.73
C PRO A 80 -13.22 -2.70 -9.65
N ALA A 81 -13.61 -3.88 -10.16
CA ALA A 81 -12.79 -5.09 -10.10
C ALA A 81 -11.41 -5.00 -10.80
N TRP A 82 -11.25 -4.10 -11.77
CA TRP A 82 -9.96 -3.89 -12.46
C TRP A 82 -8.96 -3.04 -11.65
N TYR A 83 -9.44 -2.30 -10.66
CA TYR A 83 -8.65 -1.31 -9.93
C TYR A 83 -7.49 -1.92 -9.13
N PRO A 84 -7.66 -3.03 -8.37
CA PRO A 84 -6.56 -3.62 -7.62
C PRO A 84 -5.41 -4.06 -8.54
N ALA A 85 -5.71 -4.61 -9.72
CA ALA A 85 -4.68 -5.01 -10.68
C ALA A 85 -3.88 -3.81 -11.22
N LEU A 86 -4.55 -2.68 -11.46
CA LEU A 86 -3.89 -1.44 -11.88
C LEU A 86 -2.98 -0.90 -10.77
N CYS A 87 -3.47 -0.85 -9.52
CA CYS A 87 -2.70 -0.39 -8.38
C CYS A 87 -1.48 -1.27 -8.12
N ALA A 88 -1.63 -2.59 -8.19
CA ALA A 88 -0.50 -3.52 -8.08
C ALA A 88 0.57 -3.24 -9.14
N GLY A 89 0.16 -2.94 -10.39
CA GLY A 89 1.09 -2.56 -11.46
C GLY A 89 1.85 -1.27 -11.15
N TYR A 90 1.15 -0.23 -10.66
CA TYR A 90 1.75 1.03 -10.26
C TYR A 90 2.77 0.84 -9.13
N ASP A 91 2.41 0.06 -8.11
CA ASP A 91 3.26 -0.20 -6.95
C ASP A 91 4.58 -0.89 -7.33
N VAL A 92 4.52 -1.85 -8.25
CA VAL A 92 5.72 -2.52 -8.79
C VAL A 92 6.64 -1.52 -9.49
N VAL A 93 6.08 -0.59 -10.28
CA VAL A 93 6.86 0.46 -10.95
C VAL A 93 7.55 1.37 -9.93
N ILE A 94 6.86 1.78 -8.87
CA ILE A 94 7.45 2.59 -7.81
C ILE A 94 8.54 1.81 -7.06
N ALA A 95 8.30 0.55 -6.71
CA ALA A 95 9.28 -0.30 -6.05
C ALA A 95 10.56 -0.45 -6.88
N ALA A 96 10.42 -0.71 -8.18
CA ALA A 96 11.53 -0.81 -9.11
C ALA A 96 12.30 0.52 -9.24
N GLY A 97 11.59 1.65 -9.36
CA GLY A 97 12.20 2.97 -9.42
C GLY A 97 12.96 3.35 -8.14
N LEU A 98 12.46 2.94 -6.97
CA LEU A 98 13.14 3.11 -5.67
C LEU A 98 14.40 2.25 -5.55
N LEU A 99 14.44 1.08 -6.20
CA LEU A 99 15.62 0.22 -6.25
C LEU A 99 16.67 0.79 -7.21
N GLN A 100 16.26 1.28 -8.38
CA GLN A 100 17.16 1.83 -9.39
C GLN A 100 17.83 3.13 -8.94
N ARG A 101 17.13 4.00 -8.21
CA ARG A 101 17.68 5.25 -7.68
C ARG A 101 18.66 5.08 -6.50
N ARG A 102 18.94 3.82 -6.10
CA ARG A 102 19.99 3.48 -5.13
C ARG A 102 21.31 3.07 -5.79
N ALA A 103 21.28 2.69 -7.07
CA ALA A 103 22.47 2.50 -7.87
C ALA A 103 23.03 3.86 -8.29
#